data_AF-A0A1H8EP57-F1
#
_entry.id   AF-A0A1H8EP57-F1
#
_cell.length_a   1.000
_cell.length_b   1.000
_cell.length_c   1.000
_cell.angle_alpha   90.00
_cell.angle_beta   90.00
_cell.angle_gamma   90.00
#
_symmetry.space_group_name_H-M   'P 1'
#
loop_
_entity.id
_entity.type
_entity.pdbx_description
1 polymer ?
#
loop_
_entity_poly.entity_id
_entity_poly.type
_entity_poly.pdbx_seq_one_letter_code
_entity_poly.pdbx_strand_id
1 'polypeptide(L)'
;MSDVHLLLQCGLRIEALMEKLVAQQQQTPQCCCCVTMAIAPEEVPEDPTYDRFCAAIYLEKSERTVTRWRNEGKLNYIIEDGKIRYAESVLDARYLKVNGFPKKKKKKGDNGAQDDIQR
;
A
#
# COMPACT_ATOMS: atom_id res chain seq x y z
N MET A 1 5.57 -51.46 -34.89
CA MET A 1 4.31 -51.27 -34.15
C MET A 1 4.47 -50.00 -33.34
N SER A 2 3.56 -49.06 -33.52
CA SER A 2 3.83 -47.62 -33.67
C SER A 2 3.68 -46.80 -32.38
N ASP A 3 4.56 -45.81 -32.19
CA ASP A 3 4.61 -44.80 -31.10
C ASP A 3 3.31 -44.01 -30.86
N VAL A 4 2.35 -44.12 -31.77
CA VAL A 4 0.99 -43.55 -31.64
C VAL A 4 0.20 -44.26 -30.53
N HIS A 5 0.41 -45.56 -30.31
CA HIS A 5 -0.25 -46.29 -29.22
C HIS A 5 0.26 -45.86 -27.84
N LEU A 6 1.54 -45.50 -27.72
CA LEU A 6 2.14 -45.06 -26.46
C LEU A 6 1.61 -43.67 -26.05
N LEU A 7 1.49 -42.75 -27.02
CA LEU A 7 0.93 -41.41 -26.78
C LEU A 7 -0.55 -41.44 -26.43
N LEU A 8 -1.34 -42.32 -27.05
CA LEU A 8 -2.76 -42.49 -26.73
C LEU A 8 -2.96 -43.05 -25.31
N GLN A 9 -2.12 -44.00 -24.91
CA GLN A 9 -2.15 -44.62 -23.58
C GLN A 9 -1.68 -43.65 -22.47
N CYS A 10 -0.80 -42.69 -22.80
CA CYS A 10 -0.42 -41.61 -21.91
C CYS A 10 -1.52 -40.52 -21.80
N GLY A 11 -2.16 -40.14 -22.90
CA GLY A 11 -3.24 -39.15 -22.92
C GLY A 11 -4.45 -39.57 -22.09
N LEU A 12 -4.93 -40.81 -22.28
CA LEU A 12 -6.06 -41.38 -21.53
C LEU A 12 -5.77 -41.52 -20.03
N ARG A 13 -4.50 -41.69 -19.64
CA ARG A 13 -4.11 -41.74 -18.22
C ARG A 13 -4.13 -40.37 -17.55
N ILE A 14 -3.86 -39.30 -18.29
CA ILE A 14 -3.84 -37.93 -17.75
C ILE A 14 -5.27 -37.45 -17.50
N GLU A 15 -6.20 -37.69 -18.43
CA GLU A 15 -7.61 -37.32 -18.27
C GLU A 15 -8.27 -38.07 -17.09
N ALA A 16 -8.01 -39.38 -16.97
CA ALA A 16 -8.50 -40.18 -15.84
C ALA A 16 -7.87 -39.79 -14.48
N LEU A 17 -6.70 -39.14 -14.47
CA LEU A 17 -6.08 -38.59 -13.26
C LEU A 17 -6.69 -37.23 -12.90
N MET A 18 -7.02 -36.39 -13.89
CA MET A 18 -7.67 -35.09 -13.67
C MET A 18 -9.10 -35.23 -13.16
N GLU A 19 -9.90 -36.15 -13.70
CA GLU A 19 -11.25 -36.43 -13.17
C GLU A 19 -11.21 -36.93 -11.73
N LYS A 20 -10.24 -37.78 -11.36
CA LYS A 20 -10.08 -38.28 -9.98
C LYS A 20 -9.67 -37.18 -9.00
N LEU A 21 -8.84 -36.23 -9.43
CA LEU A 21 -8.44 -35.08 -8.60
C LEU A 21 -9.59 -34.08 -8.40
N VAL A 22 -10.38 -33.83 -9.44
CA VAL A 22 -11.55 -32.93 -9.35
C VAL A 22 -12.68 -33.57 -8.52
N ALA A 23 -12.90 -34.89 -8.65
CA ALA A 23 -13.86 -35.62 -7.82
C ALA A 23 -13.48 -35.66 -6.32
N GLN A 24 -12.19 -35.64 -5.98
CA GLN A 24 -11.73 -35.55 -4.58
C GLN A 24 -11.96 -34.17 -3.94
N GLN A 25 -12.08 -33.11 -4.74
CA GLN A 25 -12.18 -31.74 -4.20
C GLN A 25 -13.60 -31.39 -3.69
N GLN A 26 -14.62 -32.19 -4.03
CA GLN A 26 -16.02 -31.89 -3.68
C GLN A 26 -16.63 -32.81 -2.60
N GLN A 27 -15.90 -33.82 -2.11
CA GLN A 27 -16.45 -34.80 -1.16
C GLN A 27 -15.46 -35.21 -0.06
N THR A 28 -15.10 -34.31 0.86
CA THR A 28 -14.82 -34.73 2.24
C THR A 28 -15.34 -33.72 3.25
N PRO A 29 -16.43 -34.04 3.98
CA PRO A 29 -16.74 -33.40 5.24
C PRO A 29 -15.68 -33.81 6.30
N GLN A 30 -15.23 -32.82 7.06
CA GLN A 30 -14.35 -32.84 8.24
C GLN A 30 -13.77 -34.19 8.76
N CYS A 31 -12.44 -34.29 8.90
CA CYS A 31 -11.80 -34.59 10.20
C CYS A 31 -10.27 -34.35 10.22
N CYS A 32 -9.87 -33.42 11.09
CA CYS A 32 -8.67 -33.34 11.95
C CYS A 32 -7.24 -33.67 11.44
N CYS A 33 -6.34 -32.73 11.75
CA CYS A 33 -4.88 -32.87 11.88
C CYS A 33 -4.05 -32.85 10.59
N CYS A 34 -3.74 -31.64 10.09
CA CYS A 34 -2.37 -31.13 9.99
C CYS A 34 -2.28 -29.93 9.00
N VAL A 35 -2.34 -28.74 9.61
CA VAL A 35 -1.67 -27.50 9.21
C VAL A 35 -1.96 -27.01 7.79
N THR A 36 -3.19 -26.54 7.59
CA THR A 36 -3.34 -25.26 6.90
C THR A 36 -2.54 -24.24 7.70
N MET A 37 -1.37 -23.82 7.21
CA MET A 37 -0.91 -22.48 7.57
C MET A 37 -2.07 -21.59 7.15
N ALA A 38 -2.80 -21.08 8.13
CA ALA A 38 -3.58 -19.88 7.92
C ALA A 38 -2.63 -18.94 7.20
N ILE A 39 -3.03 -18.47 6.02
CA ILE A 39 -2.58 -17.16 5.60
C ILE A 39 -2.99 -16.31 6.80
N ALA A 40 -2.03 -16.01 7.68
CA ALA A 40 -2.22 -14.94 8.63
C ALA A 40 -2.72 -13.81 7.74
N PRO A 41 -3.91 -13.24 7.98
CA PRO A 41 -4.27 -12.02 7.27
C PRO A 41 -3.02 -11.16 7.40
N GLU A 42 -2.41 -10.76 6.28
CA GLU A 42 -1.29 -9.83 6.34
C GLU A 42 -1.78 -8.74 7.28
N GLU A 43 -1.21 -8.68 8.48
CA GLU A 43 -1.49 -7.64 9.45
C GLU A 43 -0.95 -6.41 8.75
N VAL A 44 -1.79 -5.79 7.94
CA VAL A 44 -1.59 -4.44 7.46
C VAL A 44 -1.39 -3.69 8.77
N PRO A 45 -0.17 -3.20 9.07
CA PRO A 45 0.05 -2.50 10.32
C PRO A 45 -1.01 -1.42 10.37
N GLU A 46 -1.87 -1.44 11.39
CA GLU A 46 -2.90 -0.43 11.55
C GLU A 46 -2.17 0.91 11.58
N ASP A 47 -2.37 1.72 10.54
CA ASP A 47 -1.75 3.04 10.43
C ASP A 47 -2.00 3.76 11.75
N PRO A 48 -0.95 4.16 12.50
CA PRO A 48 -1.15 4.70 13.84
C PRO A 48 -2.01 5.95 13.75
N THR A 49 -3.05 5.99 14.59
CA THR A 49 -4.01 7.09 14.62
C THR A 49 -3.69 8.06 15.75
N TYR A 50 -3.72 9.35 15.44
CA TYR A 50 -3.33 10.41 16.36
C TYR A 50 -4.53 11.23 16.80
N ASP A 51 -4.54 11.59 18.08
CA ASP A 51 -5.46 12.60 18.60
C ASP A 51 -5.12 14.00 18.06
N ARG A 52 -6.06 14.94 18.19
CA ARG A 52 -5.87 16.34 17.79
C ARG A 52 -4.59 16.97 18.35
N PHE A 53 -4.27 16.68 19.61
CA PHE A 53 -3.07 17.18 20.28
C PHE A 53 -1.80 16.62 19.63
N CYS A 54 -1.74 15.29 19.46
CA CYS A 54 -0.60 14.63 18.83
C CYS A 54 -0.41 15.07 17.36
N ALA A 55 -1.51 15.21 16.61
CA ALA A 55 -1.49 15.73 15.25
C ALA A 55 -0.93 17.16 15.17
N ALA A 56 -1.22 18.00 16.17
CA ALA A 56 -0.69 19.37 16.24
C ALA A 56 0.84 19.37 16.45
N ILE A 57 1.34 18.51 17.35
CA ILE A 57 2.76 18.31 17.58
C ILE A 57 3.44 17.80 16.30
N TYR A 58 2.88 16.77 15.67
CA TYR A 58 3.41 16.18 14.43
C TYR A 58 3.54 17.22 13.32
N LEU A 59 2.52 18.06 13.15
CA LEU A 59 2.49 19.08 12.10
C LEU A 59 3.32 20.33 12.43
N GLU A 60 3.89 20.42 13.63
CA GLU A 60 4.55 21.61 14.16
C GLU A 60 3.64 22.86 14.04
N LYS A 61 2.36 22.69 14.38
CA LYS A 61 1.34 23.76 14.36
C LYS A 61 0.51 23.76 15.63
N SER A 62 -0.25 24.84 15.85
CA SER A 62 -1.23 24.91 16.94
C SER A 62 -2.46 24.03 16.67
N GLU A 63 -3.08 23.50 17.73
CA GLU A 63 -4.34 22.74 17.65
C GLU A 63 -5.46 23.52 16.96
N ARG A 64 -5.46 24.86 17.12
CA ARG A 64 -6.40 25.76 16.43
C ARG A 64 -6.22 25.69 14.92
N THR A 65 -4.98 25.59 14.44
CA THR A 65 -4.66 25.45 13.02
C THR A 65 -5.12 24.10 12.48
N VAL A 66 -4.89 23.02 13.23
CA VAL A 66 -5.37 21.66 12.89
C VAL A 66 -6.89 21.65 12.79
N THR A 67 -7.58 22.23 13.77
CA THR A 67 -9.04 22.37 13.78
C THR A 67 -9.54 23.17 12.58
N ARG A 68 -8.86 24.28 12.25
CA ARG A 68 -9.19 25.08 11.06
C ARG A 68 -9.05 24.26 9.78
N TRP A 69 -7.95 23.52 9.61
CA TRP A 69 -7.74 22.69 8.41
C TRP A 69 -8.77 21.56 8.29
N ARG A 70 -9.17 20.96 9.41
CA ARG A 70 -10.28 20.01 9.42
C ARG A 70 -11.57 20.67 8.92
N ASN A 71 -11.93 21.83 9.48
CA ASN A 71 -13.16 22.54 9.08
C ASN A 71 -13.11 23.04 7.63
N GLU A 72 -11.92 23.33 7.10
CA GLU A 72 -11.69 23.70 5.69
C GLU A 72 -11.66 22.48 4.74
N GLY A 73 -11.81 21.25 5.23
CA GLY A 73 -11.71 20.03 4.43
C GLY A 73 -10.28 19.71 3.92
N LYS A 74 -9.26 20.34 4.52
CA LYS A 74 -7.85 20.17 4.13
C LYS A 74 -7.12 19.07 4.90
N LEU A 75 -7.77 18.50 5.92
CA LEU A 75 -7.24 17.45 6.77
C LEU A 75 -8.35 16.42 7.01
N ASN A 76 -8.19 15.23 6.43
CA ASN A 76 -9.12 14.13 6.60
C ASN A 76 -8.97 13.54 8.01
N TYR A 77 -10.05 12.98 8.53
CA TYR A 77 -10.09 12.36 9.85
C TYR A 77 -11.05 11.18 9.83
N ILE A 78 -10.87 10.30 10.79
CA ILE A 78 -11.75 9.17 11.09
C ILE A 78 -12.34 9.37 12.48
N ILE A 79 -13.52 8.78 12.70
CA ILE A 79 -14.18 8.77 14.01
C ILE A 79 -14.01 7.38 14.57
N GLU A 80 -13.24 7.26 15.64
CA GLU A 80 -12.93 6.01 16.33
C GLU A 80 -13.31 6.21 17.80
N ASP A 81 -14.17 5.33 18.34
CA ASP A 81 -14.74 5.45 19.69
C ASP A 81 -15.38 6.81 19.99
N GLY A 82 -16.01 7.44 18.99
CA GLY A 82 -16.62 8.77 19.12
C GLY A 82 -15.60 9.91 19.21
N LYS A 83 -14.31 9.64 19.05
CA LYS A 83 -13.23 10.63 19.03
C LYS A 83 -12.71 10.82 17.62
N ILE A 84 -12.27 12.05 17.35
CA ILE A 84 -11.66 12.41 16.06
C ILE A 84 -10.20 12.00 16.10
N ARG A 85 -9.81 11.13 15.17
CA ARG A 85 -8.46 10.63 14.99
C ARG A 85 -7.94 10.94 13.59
N TYR A 86 -6.63 11.10 13.48
CA TYR A 86 -5.93 11.40 12.23
C TYR A 86 -4.93 10.28 11.95
N ALA A 87 -5.06 9.61 10.80
CA ALA A 87 -4.06 8.63 10.36
C ALA A 87 -2.72 9.30 10.06
N GLU A 88 -1.61 8.63 10.36
CA GLU A 88 -0.26 9.13 10.08
C GLU A 88 -0.08 9.55 8.62
N SER A 89 -0.53 8.72 7.68
CA SER A 89 -0.45 8.96 6.24
C SER A 89 -1.10 10.29 5.80
N VAL A 90 -2.18 10.70 6.49
CA VAL A 90 -2.85 11.99 6.24
C VAL A 90 -2.03 13.15 6.81
N LEU A 91 -1.44 12.97 7.99
CA LEU A 91 -0.58 13.98 8.62
C LEU A 91 0.71 14.18 7.82
N ASP A 92 1.33 13.11 7.34
CA ASP A 92 2.50 13.14 6.46
C ASP A 92 2.24 13.95 5.19
N ALA A 93 1.18 13.59 4.47
CA ALA A 93 0.78 14.30 3.26
C ALA A 93 0.54 15.80 3.52
N ARG A 94 0.08 16.14 4.73
CA ARG A 94 -0.11 17.53 5.15
C ARG A 94 1.20 18.20 5.52
N TYR A 95 2.07 17.54 6.28
CA TYR A 95 3.39 18.03 6.67
C TYR A 95 4.21 18.39 5.43
N LEU A 96 4.27 17.48 4.45
CA LEU A 96 4.94 17.68 3.17
C LEU A 96 4.41 18.88 2.38
N LYS A 97 3.09 19.13 2.40
CA LYS A 97 2.48 20.31 1.74
C LYS A 97 2.81 21.62 2.46
N VAL A 98 2.90 21.60 3.78
CA VAL A 98 3.05 22.80 4.61
C VAL A 98 4.53 23.20 4.74
N ASN A 99 5.39 22.23 5.02
CA ASN A 99 6.83 22.46 5.22
C ASN A 99 7.63 22.30 3.92
N GLY A 100 6.99 21.75 2.88
CA GLY A 100 7.56 21.58 1.55
C GLY A 100 8.50 20.38 1.47
N PHE A 101 8.63 19.81 0.26
CA PHE A 101 9.91 19.20 -0.12
C PHE A 101 10.97 20.29 -0.12
N PRO A 102 12.24 20.03 0.25
CA PRO A 102 13.31 20.95 -0.08
C PRO A 102 13.27 21.13 -1.60
N LYS A 103 12.73 22.26 -2.07
CA LYS A 103 12.79 22.63 -3.47
C LYS A 103 14.28 22.64 -3.77
N LYS A 104 14.77 21.66 -4.53
CA LYS A 104 16.09 21.75 -5.16
C LYS A 104 16.09 23.12 -5.83
N LYS A 105 16.79 24.09 -5.23
CA LYS A 105 17.03 25.38 -5.86
C LYS A 105 17.71 25.00 -7.17
N LYS A 106 17.00 25.08 -8.31
CA LYS A 106 17.67 25.11 -9.60
C LYS A 106 18.65 26.27 -9.48
N LYS A 107 19.93 25.96 -9.36
CA LYS A 107 21.02 26.92 -9.53
C LYS A 107 20.71 27.56 -10.87
N LYS A 108 20.26 28.83 -10.87
CA LYS A 108 20.24 29.61 -12.11
C LYS A 108 21.67 29.54 -12.62
N GLY A 109 21.85 28.93 -13.80
CA GLY A 109 23.13 28.95 -14.48
C GLY A 109 23.55 30.40 -14.60
N ASP A 110 24.72 30.69 -14.07
CA ASP A 110 25.48 31.90 -14.34
C ASP A 110 25.84 31.85 -15.83
N ASN A 111 25.03 32.49 -16.67
CA ASN A 111 25.36 32.75 -18.08
C ASN A 111 25.68 34.23 -18.19
N GLY A 112 26.91 34.58 -17.88
CA GLY A 112 27.47 35.91 -18.01
C GLY A 112 28.96 35.82 -18.36
N ALA A 113 29.27 35.21 -19.50
CA ALA A 113 30.61 35.23 -20.09
C ALA A 113 30.49 35.31 -21.62
N GLN A 114 30.32 36.52 -22.11
CA GLN A 114 30.40 37.00 -23.50
C GLN A 114 30.19 38.52 -23.37
N ASP A 115 31.07 39.44 -23.75
CA ASP A 115 32.13 39.51 -24.73
C ASP A 115 33.10 40.59 -24.24
N ASP A 116 34.41 40.48 -24.52
CA ASP A 116 35.29 41.65 -24.76
C ASP A 116 36.69 41.14 -25.16
N ILE A 117 36.82 40.75 -26.43
CA ILE A 117 38.12 40.60 -27.09
C ILE A 117 38.05 41.37 -28.42
N GLN A 118 38.98 42.33 -28.55
CA GLN A 118 39.46 43.05 -29.74
C GLN A 118 38.67 44.28 -30.26
N ARG A 119 39.17 45.47 -29.91
CA ARG A 119 39.56 46.48 -30.91
C ARG A 119 40.66 47.40 -30.40
#